data_AF-A0A816IHV8-F1
#
_entry.id   AF-A0A816IHV8-F1
#
_cell.length_a   1.000
_cell.length_b   1.000
_cell.length_c   1.000
_cell.angle_alpha   90.00
_cell.angle_beta   90.00
_cell.angle_gamma   90.00
#
_symmetry.space_group_name_H-M   'P 1'
#
loop_
_entity.id
_entity.type
_entity.pdbx_description
1 polymer ?
#
loop_
_entity_poly.entity_id
_entity_poly.type
_entity_poly.pdbx_seq_one_letter_code
_entity_poly.pdbx_strand_id
1 'polypeptide(L)'
;MKIPLDTSRPLWELHLLDLKTSDAENVAVLKIHHSVGDGMSIMSLVLACMRKTSNPDELPSLPSASSRLTTGSMSSSRLWWLIKVIWTAVMLVLNTVSDAFEFFVTTLFLKDTKTPIKGDFLSMKKSKALRLVHRTVSLDDIKVIKNAMKMTVNDVLLGVTQAGLSQYMERRYEDRGAAQRKKREMGKKKRLVVIKPRELADMMAKGSKCRWGNWFGCLIFPFSIALRDAPLEHLRRVKSILLRKKIWGNANAHFFVESL
;
A
#
# COMPACT_ATOMS: atom_id res chain seq x y z
N MET A 1 1.49 19.32 20.36
CA MET A 1 0.23 20.04 20.07
C MET A 1 -0.01 19.94 18.56
N LYS A 2 -1.10 19.33 18.10
CA LYS A 2 -1.41 19.21 16.67
C LYS A 2 -2.27 20.41 16.28
N ILE A 3 -1.76 21.32 15.47
CA ILE A 3 -2.50 22.50 15.02
C ILE A 3 -3.41 22.08 13.85
N PRO A 4 -4.74 22.06 14.01
CA PRO A 4 -5.66 21.71 12.92
C PRO A 4 -5.57 22.74 11.78
N LEU A 5 -6.05 22.38 10.59
CA LEU A 5 -6.23 23.35 9.51
C LEU A 5 -7.44 24.21 9.81
N ASP A 6 -7.36 25.49 9.48
CA ASP A 6 -8.50 26.41 9.55
C ASP A 6 -9.51 26.06 8.46
N THR A 7 -10.73 25.70 8.86
CA THR A 7 -11.80 25.31 7.93
C THR A 7 -12.45 26.49 7.21
N SER A 8 -12.12 27.74 7.59
CA SER A 8 -12.55 28.94 6.85
C SER A 8 -11.69 29.23 5.62
N ARG A 9 -10.58 28.52 5.46
CA ARG A 9 -9.61 28.64 4.37
C ARG A 9 -9.58 27.34 3.55
N PRO A 10 -8.99 27.35 2.34
CA PRO A 10 -8.68 26.11 1.63
C PRO A 10 -7.94 25.14 2.56
N LEU A 11 -8.32 23.87 2.55
CA LEU A 11 -7.83 22.84 3.47
C LEU A 11 -6.41 22.35 3.13
N TRP A 12 -5.52 23.29 2.78
CA TRP A 12 -4.11 23.07 2.51
C TRP A 12 -3.30 24.31 2.90
N GLU A 13 -2.04 24.09 3.30
CA GLU A 13 -1.06 25.13 3.61
C GLU A 13 0.31 24.72 3.05
N LEU A 14 1.04 25.67 2.48
CA LEU A 14 2.43 25.51 2.06
C LEU A 14 3.31 26.40 2.93
N HIS A 15 4.27 25.79 3.62
CA HIS A 15 5.25 26.48 4.46
C HIS A 15 6.62 26.35 3.79
N LEU A 16 7.24 27.48 3.45
CA LEU A 16 8.62 27.52 2.95
C LEU A 16 9.54 27.84 4.12
N LEU A 17 10.45 26.92 4.39
CA LEU A 17 11.44 27.03 5.44
C LEU A 17 12.79 27.28 4.78
N ASP A 18 13.36 28.45 5.05
CA ASP A 18 14.71 28.82 4.65
C ASP A 18 15.72 28.11 5.57
N LEU A 19 15.85 26.81 5.35
CA LEU A 19 16.66 25.90 6.13
C LEU A 19 17.51 25.06 5.19
N LYS A 20 18.79 25.40 5.14
CA LYS A 20 19.78 24.61 4.42
C LYS A 20 20.01 23.28 5.11
N THR A 21 19.85 22.20 4.35
CA THR A 21 20.14 20.82 4.76
C THR A 21 21.33 20.30 3.96
N SER A 22 21.82 19.11 4.27
CA SER A 22 22.86 18.46 3.45
C SER A 22 22.41 18.22 2.00
N ASP A 23 21.10 18.11 1.78
CA ASP A 23 20.52 17.63 0.52
C ASP A 23 19.76 18.73 -0.25
N ALA A 24 19.44 19.86 0.38
CA ALA A 24 18.65 20.93 -0.21
C ALA A 24 18.93 22.31 0.42
N GLU A 25 18.87 23.37 -0.39
CA GLU A 25 19.02 24.76 0.06
C GLU A 25 17.82 25.27 0.87
N ASN A 26 16.61 24.81 0.53
CA ASN A 26 15.35 25.20 1.16
C ASN A 26 14.45 23.99 1.38
N VAL A 27 13.57 24.05 2.39
CA VAL A 27 12.62 22.98 2.72
C VAL A 27 11.19 23.48 2.58
N ALA A 28 10.41 22.83 1.73
CA ALA A 28 8.97 23.10 1.61
C ALA A 28 8.17 22.04 2.39
N VAL A 29 7.21 22.49 3.20
CA VAL A 29 6.28 21.63 3.93
C VAL A 29 4.86 21.88 3.44
N LEU A 30 4.31 20.90 2.72
CA LEU A 30 2.93 20.91 2.24
C LEU A 30 2.04 20.13 3.21
N LYS A 31 1.08 20.81 3.83
CA LYS A 31 0.10 20.24 4.76
C LYS A 31 -1.26 20.24 4.06
N ILE A 32 -1.86 19.08 3.85
CA ILE A 32 -3.14 18.93 3.14
C ILE A 32 -4.11 18.08 3.99
N HIS A 33 -5.38 18.49 4.05
CA HIS A 33 -6.43 17.67 4.65
C HIS A 33 -6.79 16.49 3.74
N HIS A 34 -6.98 15.30 4.31
CA HIS A 34 -7.23 14.08 3.51
C HIS A 34 -8.52 14.13 2.69
N SER A 35 -9.47 15.02 3.00
CA SER A 35 -10.66 15.22 2.15
C SER A 35 -10.33 15.80 0.76
N VAL A 36 -9.19 16.47 0.62
CA VAL A 36 -8.78 17.11 -0.65
C VAL A 36 -8.40 16.07 -1.70
N GLY A 37 -7.87 14.93 -1.29
CA GLY A 37 -7.52 13.85 -2.21
C GLY A 37 -6.64 12.78 -1.56
N ASP A 38 -6.50 11.66 -2.27
CA ASP A 38 -5.60 10.60 -1.88
C ASP A 38 -4.15 10.94 -2.26
N GLY A 39 -3.21 10.08 -1.84
CA GLY A 39 -1.79 10.29 -2.14
C GLY A 39 -1.47 10.39 -3.64
N MET A 40 -2.27 9.74 -4.50
CA MET A 40 -2.04 9.78 -5.95
C MET A 40 -2.57 11.06 -6.58
N SER A 41 -3.75 11.52 -6.15
CA SER A 41 -4.36 12.78 -6.58
C SER A 41 -3.51 13.98 -6.14
N ILE A 42 -2.97 13.92 -4.93
CA ILE A 42 -2.03 14.94 -4.45
C ILE A 42 -0.74 14.92 -5.28
N MET A 43 -0.19 13.74 -5.55
CA MET A 43 1.02 13.62 -6.39
C MET A 43 0.78 14.10 -7.82
N SER A 44 -0.38 13.79 -8.42
CA SER A 44 -0.73 14.26 -9.76
C SER A 44 -0.88 15.77 -9.78
N LEU A 45 -1.49 16.37 -8.75
CA LEU A 45 -1.59 17.81 -8.62
C LEU A 45 -0.20 18.46 -8.54
N VAL A 46 0.69 17.93 -7.70
CA VAL A 46 2.08 18.42 -7.59
C VAL A 46 2.77 18.36 -8.95
N LEU A 47 2.68 17.22 -9.66
CA LEU A 47 3.30 17.09 -10.99
C LEU A 47 2.66 17.98 -12.05
N ALA A 48 1.35 18.23 -11.98
CA ALA A 48 0.65 19.15 -12.88
C ALA A 48 1.11 20.61 -12.68
N CYS A 49 1.55 20.97 -11.48
CA CYS A 49 2.15 22.27 -11.16
C CYS A 49 3.64 22.35 -11.54
N MET A 50 4.28 21.24 -11.93
CA MET A 50 5.69 21.21 -12.32
C MET A 50 5.84 21.17 -13.84
N ARG A 51 6.99 21.63 -14.32
CA ARG A 51 7.38 21.58 -15.74
C ARG A 51 8.71 20.87 -15.90
N LYS A 52 8.96 20.30 -17.07
CA LYS A 52 10.28 19.71 -17.38
C LYS A 52 11.32 20.83 -17.40
N THR A 53 12.49 20.56 -16.84
CA THR A 53 13.64 21.45 -16.95
C THR A 53 14.13 21.60 -18.39
N SER A 54 13.91 20.58 -19.22
CA SER A 54 14.28 20.59 -20.64
C SER A 54 13.26 21.28 -21.55
N ASN A 55 11.97 21.31 -21.17
CA ASN A 55 10.91 22.00 -21.91
C ASN A 55 9.85 22.58 -20.95
N PRO A 56 9.77 23.91 -20.80
CA PRO A 56 8.88 24.55 -19.84
C PRO A 56 7.38 24.38 -20.18
N ASP A 57 7.03 24.04 -21.42
CA ASP A 57 5.64 23.83 -21.83
C ASP A 57 5.13 22.40 -21.55
N GLU A 58 6.02 21.49 -21.18
CA GLU A 58 5.70 20.08 -20.99
C GLU A 58 5.62 19.67 -19.52
N LEU A 59 4.67 18.79 -19.23
CA LEU A 59 4.54 18.12 -17.94
C LEU A 59 5.64 17.05 -17.75
N PRO A 60 6.01 16.72 -16.51
CA PRO A 60 6.96 15.63 -16.23
C PRO A 60 6.53 14.31 -16.88
N SER A 61 7.46 13.64 -17.55
CA SER A 61 7.20 12.34 -18.17
C SER A 61 7.15 11.23 -17.11
N LEU A 62 6.02 10.54 -17.03
CA LEU A 62 5.87 9.36 -16.17
C LEU A 62 6.07 8.08 -16.98
N PRO A 63 6.78 7.07 -16.44
CA PRO A 63 6.82 5.76 -17.07
C PRO A 63 5.41 5.15 -16.98
N SER A 64 4.72 5.07 -18.11
CA SER A 64 3.46 4.33 -18.21
C SER A 64 3.78 2.84 -18.15
N ALA A 65 3.19 2.12 -17.18
CA ALA A 65 3.18 0.68 -17.26
C ALA A 65 2.21 0.33 -18.39
N SER A 66 2.73 0.03 -19.59
CA SER A 66 1.89 -0.52 -20.66
C SER A 66 1.29 -1.81 -20.14
N SER A 67 0.05 -1.77 -19.63
CA SER A 67 -0.72 -2.98 -19.45
C SER A 67 -1.04 -3.46 -20.86
N ARG A 68 -0.14 -4.27 -21.42
CA ARG A 68 -0.46 -5.11 -22.58
C ARG A 68 -1.48 -6.10 -22.07
N LEU A 69 -2.74 -5.69 -22.01
CA LEU A 69 -3.85 -6.63 -22.14
C LEU A 69 -3.69 -7.18 -23.56
N THR A 70 -3.02 -8.32 -23.66
CA THR A 70 -3.07 -9.14 -24.86
C THR A 70 -4.53 -9.54 -25.03
N THR A 71 -5.25 -8.78 -25.83
CA THR A 71 -6.54 -9.16 -26.39
C THR A 71 -6.28 -10.35 -27.30
N GLY A 72 -6.30 -11.54 -26.69
CA GLY A 72 -6.34 -12.79 -27.44
C GLY A 72 -7.60 -12.75 -28.30
N SER A 73 -7.43 -12.64 -29.61
CA SER A 73 -8.50 -12.87 -30.56
C SER A 73 -8.93 -14.33 -30.43
N MET A 74 -10.04 -14.54 -29.72
CA MET A 74 -10.70 -15.84 -29.65
C MET A 74 -12.04 -15.72 -30.35
N SER A 75 -12.10 -16.29 -31.54
CA SER A 75 -13.34 -16.63 -32.24
C SER A 75 -14.06 -17.72 -31.46
N SER A 76 -14.77 -17.33 -30.40
CA SER A 76 -15.73 -18.19 -29.72
C SER A 76 -17.12 -17.59 -29.93
N SER A 77 -18.10 -18.43 -30.21
CA SER A 77 -19.47 -17.98 -30.44
C SER A 77 -19.94 -17.09 -29.28
N ARG A 78 -20.72 -16.06 -29.60
CA ARG A 78 -21.19 -15.03 -28.65
C ARG A 78 -21.74 -15.63 -27.35
N LEU A 79 -22.35 -16.80 -27.43
CA LEU A 79 -22.90 -17.54 -26.29
C LEU A 79 -21.82 -18.05 -25.32
N TRP A 80 -20.73 -18.65 -25.81
CA TRP A 80 -19.61 -19.11 -24.96
C TRP A 80 -18.88 -17.95 -24.30
N TRP A 81 -18.80 -16.81 -24.99
CA TRP A 81 -18.28 -15.58 -24.39
C TRP A 81 -19.19 -15.08 -23.27
N LEU A 82 -20.50 -15.01 -23.48
CA LEU A 82 -21.47 -14.62 -22.45
C LEU A 82 -21.43 -15.55 -21.24
N ILE A 83 -21.36 -16.87 -21.46
CA ILE A 83 -21.24 -17.86 -20.38
C ILE A 83 -19.95 -17.61 -19.58
N LYS A 84 -18.81 -17.38 -20.25
CA LYS A 84 -17.56 -17.03 -19.57
C LYS A 84 -17.66 -15.74 -18.78
N VAL A 85 -18.27 -14.69 -19.34
CA VAL A 85 -18.46 -13.39 -18.67
C VAL A 85 -19.34 -13.56 -17.42
N ILE A 86 -20.48 -14.23 -17.54
CA ILE A 86 -21.39 -14.51 -16.41
C ILE A 86 -20.68 -15.36 -15.35
N TRP A 87 -19.98 -16.41 -15.75
CA TRP A 87 -19.22 -17.26 -14.83
C TRP A 87 -18.13 -16.47 -14.09
N THR A 88 -17.40 -15.60 -14.78
CA THR A 88 -16.42 -14.73 -14.14
C THR A 88 -17.06 -13.72 -13.20
N ALA A 89 -18.24 -13.18 -13.54
CA ALA A 89 -18.97 -12.26 -12.68
C ALA A 89 -19.48 -12.96 -11.42
N VAL A 90 -20.04 -14.17 -11.54
CA VAL A 90 -20.50 -14.99 -10.41
C VAL A 90 -19.33 -15.34 -9.50
N MET A 91 -18.22 -15.82 -10.06
CA MET A 91 -17.01 -16.13 -9.29
C MET A 91 -16.50 -14.88 -8.58
N LEU A 92 -16.41 -13.73 -9.26
CA LEU A 92 -16.01 -12.46 -8.65
C LEU A 92 -16.90 -12.09 -7.46
N VAL A 93 -18.22 -12.24 -7.58
CA VAL A 93 -19.18 -11.94 -6.49
C VAL A 93 -18.98 -12.90 -5.31
N LEU A 94 -19.02 -14.21 -5.54
CA LEU A 94 -18.89 -15.22 -4.47
C LEU A 94 -17.59 -15.07 -3.70
N ASN A 95 -16.54 -14.74 -4.43
CA ASN A 95 -15.24 -14.48 -3.89
C ASN A 95 -15.16 -13.17 -3.10
N THR A 96 -15.77 -12.10 -3.61
CA THR A 96 -15.85 -10.82 -2.89
C THR A 96 -16.64 -10.99 -1.60
N VAL A 97 -17.71 -11.78 -1.62
CA VAL A 97 -18.48 -12.17 -0.43
C VAL A 97 -17.62 -13.00 0.52
N SER A 98 -16.84 -13.95 0.02
CA SER A 98 -15.93 -14.76 0.85
C SER A 98 -14.82 -13.92 1.50
N ASP A 99 -14.24 -12.97 0.77
CA ASP A 99 -13.22 -12.05 1.29
C ASP A 99 -13.83 -11.03 2.25
N ALA A 100 -15.03 -10.53 1.98
CA ALA A 100 -15.78 -9.67 2.89
C ALA A 100 -16.17 -10.41 4.16
N PHE A 101 -16.65 -11.65 4.05
CA PHE A 101 -16.96 -12.51 5.19
C PHE A 101 -15.69 -12.82 5.98
N GLU A 102 -14.58 -13.17 5.32
CA GLU A 102 -13.30 -13.35 5.98
C GLU A 102 -12.86 -12.06 6.68
N PHE A 103 -13.08 -10.89 6.08
CA PHE A 103 -12.80 -9.60 6.70
C PHE A 103 -13.66 -9.35 7.93
N PHE A 104 -14.98 -9.52 7.85
CA PHE A 104 -15.91 -9.33 8.97
C PHE A 104 -15.64 -10.30 10.11
N VAL A 105 -15.41 -11.58 9.81
CA VAL A 105 -15.00 -12.57 10.81
C VAL A 105 -13.65 -12.17 11.42
N THR A 106 -12.70 -11.72 10.60
CA THR A 106 -11.39 -11.25 11.08
C THR A 106 -11.52 -10.04 12.00
N THR A 107 -12.33 -9.03 11.66
CA THR A 107 -12.48 -7.80 12.45
C THR A 107 -13.26 -8.02 13.74
N LEU A 108 -14.30 -8.86 13.72
CA LEU A 108 -15.14 -9.14 14.88
C LEU A 108 -14.50 -10.17 15.84
N PHE A 109 -13.80 -11.19 15.32
CA PHE A 109 -13.27 -12.29 16.14
C PHE A 109 -11.79 -12.14 16.54
N LEU A 110 -10.96 -11.39 15.80
CA LEU A 110 -9.57 -11.18 16.21
C LEU A 110 -9.49 -10.06 17.24
N LYS A 111 -9.64 -10.46 18.50
CA LYS A 111 -9.10 -9.69 19.63
C LYS A 111 -7.59 -9.59 19.42
N ASP A 112 -7.14 -8.48 18.83
CA ASP A 112 -5.75 -8.30 18.45
C ASP A 112 -4.85 -8.58 19.65
N THR A 113 -3.92 -9.53 19.47
CA THR A 113 -3.05 -10.00 20.55
C THR A 113 -2.30 -8.78 21.09
N LYS A 114 -2.22 -8.65 22.43
CA LYS A 114 -1.35 -7.64 23.05
C LYS A 114 0.08 -7.82 22.52
N THR A 115 0.49 -6.93 21.63
CA THR A 115 1.81 -6.94 21.03
C THR A 115 2.52 -5.63 21.34
N PRO A 116 3.86 -5.60 21.35
CA PRO A 116 4.60 -4.37 21.64
C PRO A 116 4.28 -3.20 20.69
N ILE A 117 3.71 -3.50 19.52
CA ILE A 117 3.31 -2.54 18.47
C ILE A 117 1.86 -2.07 18.67
N LYS A 118 1.04 -2.80 19.44
CA LYS A 118 -0.35 -2.42 19.68
C LYS A 118 -0.38 -1.15 20.52
N GLY A 119 -0.51 -0.02 19.85
CA GLY A 119 -0.85 1.25 20.48
C GLY A 119 -2.24 1.13 21.10
N ASP A 120 -2.41 1.67 22.29
CA ASP A 120 -3.72 1.76 22.89
C ASP A 120 -4.51 2.84 22.12
N PHE A 121 -5.41 2.38 21.23
CA PHE A 121 -6.20 3.25 20.34
C PHE A 121 -7.01 4.29 21.13
N LEU A 122 -7.40 3.94 22.37
CA LEU A 122 -8.10 4.83 23.31
C LEU A 122 -7.16 5.87 23.96
N SER A 123 -5.87 5.57 24.11
CA SER A 123 -4.85 6.48 24.64
C SER A 123 -4.23 7.42 23.58
N MET A 124 -4.64 7.34 22.31
CA MET A 124 -4.21 8.25 21.23
C MET A 124 -4.59 9.73 21.49
N LYS A 125 -5.40 10.03 22.52
CA LYS A 125 -5.60 11.41 23.02
C LYS A 125 -4.33 12.04 23.59
N LYS A 126 -3.36 11.26 24.08
CA LYS A 126 -2.05 11.79 24.47
C LYS A 126 -1.15 11.82 23.24
N SER A 127 -0.99 13.00 22.66
CA SER A 127 -0.09 13.30 21.54
C SER A 127 1.35 12.90 21.91
N LYS A 128 1.71 11.62 21.74
CA LYS A 128 3.10 11.18 21.77
C LYS A 128 3.79 11.84 20.58
N ALA A 129 4.96 12.42 20.80
CA ALA A 129 5.80 12.92 19.72
C ALA A 129 5.99 11.81 18.69
N LEU A 130 5.54 12.06 17.45
CA LEU A 130 5.74 11.14 16.35
C LEU A 130 7.23 11.19 15.99
N ARG A 131 7.99 10.13 16.33
CA ARG A 131 9.37 9.99 15.87
C ARG A 131 9.37 9.28 14.52
N LEU A 132 9.60 10.03 13.46
CA LEU A 132 9.82 9.49 12.13
C LEU A 132 11.30 9.12 12.00
N VAL A 133 11.57 7.89 11.57
CA VAL A 133 12.91 7.42 11.22
C VAL A 133 12.82 6.92 9.79
N HIS A 134 13.61 7.51 8.90
CA HIS A 134 13.73 7.04 7.52
C HIS A 134 15.12 6.45 7.31
N ARG A 135 15.22 5.49 6.39
CA ARG A 135 16.48 4.93 5.94
C ARG A 135 16.43 4.78 4.44
N THR A 136 17.44 5.30 3.76
CA THR A 136 17.59 5.16 2.32
C THR A 136 18.17 3.77 2.02
N VAL A 137 17.61 3.10 1.01
CA VAL A 137 18.06 1.79 0.53
C VAL A 137 18.27 1.90 -0.97
N SER A 138 19.32 1.26 -1.49
CA SER A 138 19.63 1.27 -2.93
C SER A 138 18.50 0.61 -3.73
N LEU A 139 18.03 1.30 -4.77
CA LEU A 139 17.05 0.73 -5.69
C LEU A 139 17.67 -0.40 -6.53
N ASP A 140 18.97 -0.37 -6.77
CA ASP A 140 19.64 -1.38 -7.59
C ASP A 140 19.73 -2.71 -6.85
N ASP A 141 19.97 -2.70 -5.53
CA ASP A 141 19.90 -3.90 -4.70
C ASP A 141 18.50 -4.53 -4.75
N ILE A 142 17.46 -3.69 -4.72
CA ILE A 142 16.07 -4.15 -4.82
C ILE A 142 15.80 -4.75 -6.21
N LYS A 143 16.35 -4.16 -7.29
CA LYS A 143 16.24 -4.70 -8.65
C LYS A 143 16.96 -6.04 -8.79
N VAL A 144 18.12 -6.23 -8.15
CA VAL A 144 18.84 -7.51 -8.12
C VAL A 144 17.97 -8.59 -7.52
N ILE A 145 17.38 -8.34 -6.34
CA ILE A 145 16.47 -9.29 -5.67
C ILE A 145 15.23 -9.55 -6.53
N LYS A 146 14.64 -8.50 -7.08
CA LYS A 146 13.47 -8.56 -7.99
C LYS A 146 13.74 -9.53 -9.14
N ASN A 147 14.88 -9.36 -9.81
CA ASN A 147 15.26 -10.16 -10.98
C ASN A 147 15.56 -11.61 -10.59
N ALA A 148 16.35 -11.82 -9.52
CA ALA A 148 16.69 -13.16 -9.01
C ALA A 148 15.45 -13.95 -8.60
N MET A 149 14.46 -13.29 -7.97
CA MET A 149 13.26 -13.93 -7.46
C MET A 149 12.09 -13.94 -8.45
N LYS A 150 12.23 -13.32 -9.63
CA LYS A 150 11.14 -13.10 -10.61
C LYS A 150 9.90 -12.49 -9.94
N MET A 151 10.06 -11.33 -9.30
CA MET A 151 9.04 -10.60 -8.52
C MET A 151 8.93 -9.15 -9.01
N THR A 152 8.01 -8.35 -8.45
CA THR A 152 7.98 -6.88 -8.64
C THR A 152 8.70 -6.17 -7.49
N VAL A 153 9.03 -4.87 -7.66
CA VAL A 153 9.64 -4.04 -6.61
C VAL A 153 8.78 -4.01 -5.35
N ASN A 154 7.46 -3.86 -5.51
CA ASN A 154 6.52 -3.84 -4.39
C ASN A 154 6.50 -5.16 -3.63
N ASP A 155 6.58 -6.29 -4.33
CA ASP A 155 6.61 -7.61 -3.69
C ASP A 155 7.88 -7.80 -2.86
N VAL A 156 9.02 -7.28 -3.35
CA VAL A 156 10.30 -7.31 -2.63
C VAL A 156 10.22 -6.44 -1.37
N LEU A 157 9.73 -5.20 -1.49
CA LEU A 157 9.54 -4.30 -0.36
C LEU A 157 8.61 -4.91 0.71
N LEU A 158 7.54 -5.58 0.29
CA LEU A 158 6.62 -6.25 1.19
C LEU A 158 7.30 -7.40 1.94
N GLY A 159 8.14 -8.20 1.27
CA GLY A 159 8.92 -9.27 1.89
C GLY A 159 9.99 -8.77 2.86
N VAL A 160 10.71 -7.71 2.49
CA VAL A 160 11.70 -7.06 3.38
C VAL A 160 11.00 -6.49 4.62
N THR A 161 9.85 -5.84 4.45
CA THR A 161 9.03 -5.34 5.56
C THR A 161 8.58 -6.48 6.47
N GLN A 162 8.17 -7.63 5.90
CA GLN A 162 7.77 -8.79 6.69
C GLN A 162 8.93 -9.38 7.50
N ALA A 163 10.11 -9.50 6.89
CA ALA A 163 11.32 -9.97 7.56
C ALA A 163 11.74 -9.00 8.69
N GLY A 164 11.82 -7.70 8.40
CA GLY A 164 12.19 -6.69 9.39
C GLY A 164 11.20 -6.61 10.56
N LEU A 165 9.89 -6.69 10.29
CA LEU A 165 8.87 -6.73 11.32
C LEU A 165 9.00 -8.00 12.17
N SER A 166 9.28 -9.16 11.55
CA SER A 166 9.45 -10.42 12.27
C SER A 166 10.64 -10.36 13.23
N GLN A 167 11.79 -9.88 12.75
CA GLN A 167 13.00 -9.70 13.58
C GLN A 167 12.80 -8.68 14.70
N TYR A 168 12.16 -7.54 14.40
CA TYR A 168 11.88 -6.52 15.41
C TYR A 168 10.99 -7.06 16.53
N MET A 169 9.94 -7.79 16.15
CA MET A 169 9.02 -8.36 17.12
C MET A 169 9.71 -9.39 18.02
N GLU A 170 10.57 -10.25 17.45
CA GLU A 170 11.32 -11.21 18.24
C GLU A 170 12.19 -10.54 19.30
N ARG A 171 13.05 -9.59 18.88
CA ARG A 171 13.92 -8.86 19.81
C ARG A 171 13.14 -8.23 20.97
N ARG A 172 11.98 -7.64 20.66
CA ARG A 172 11.11 -7.02 21.67
C ARG A 172 10.41 -8.03 22.59
N TYR A 173 10.25 -9.28 22.16
CA TYR A 173 9.72 -10.35 23.00
C TYR A 173 10.81 -10.98 23.86
N GLU A 174 12.04 -11.09 23.35
CA GLU A 174 13.21 -11.53 24.13
C GLU A 174 13.50 -10.57 25.29
N ASP A 175 13.47 -9.25 25.05
CA ASP A 175 13.64 -8.21 26.08
C ASP A 175 12.57 -8.27 27.20
N ARG A 176 11.41 -8.90 26.95
CA ARG A 176 10.29 -9.00 27.92
C ARG A 176 10.26 -10.30 28.73
N GLY A 177 11.27 -11.15 28.59
CA GLY A 177 11.48 -12.35 29.41
C GLY A 177 11.09 -13.68 28.75
N ALA A 178 11.95 -14.69 28.92
CA ALA A 178 11.89 -16.01 28.29
C ALA A 178 10.64 -16.85 28.61
N ALA A 179 9.89 -16.54 29.68
CA ALA A 179 8.69 -17.28 30.08
C ALA A 179 7.51 -17.17 29.09
N GLN A 180 7.52 -16.18 28.19
CA GLN A 180 6.50 -16.01 27.15
C GLN A 180 6.85 -16.69 25.80
N ARG A 181 8.05 -17.25 25.68
CA ARG A 181 8.63 -17.85 24.47
C ARG A 181 7.93 -19.17 24.09
N LYS A 182 7.73 -20.08 25.05
CA LYS A 182 7.10 -21.41 24.83
C LYS A 182 5.59 -21.42 24.58
N LYS A 183 4.85 -20.34 24.89
CA LYS A 183 3.37 -20.33 24.77
C LYS A 183 2.86 -19.68 23.48
N ARG A 184 3.75 -19.21 22.59
CA ARG A 184 3.38 -18.32 21.47
C ARG A 184 4.08 -18.62 20.14
N GLU A 185 4.69 -19.79 19.99
CA GLU A 185 5.16 -20.36 18.71
C GLU A 185 4.02 -20.70 17.74
N MET A 186 2.76 -20.67 18.19
CA MET A 186 1.60 -20.76 17.29
C MET A 186 1.50 -19.49 16.44
N GLY A 187 2.01 -19.59 15.21
CA GLY A 187 2.04 -18.58 14.17
C GLY A 187 0.82 -17.66 14.18
N LYS A 188 0.98 -16.50 14.81
CA LYS A 188 -0.04 -15.46 14.76
C LYS A 188 0.04 -14.81 13.39
N LYS A 189 -0.85 -15.26 12.50
CA LYS A 189 -1.14 -14.60 11.22
C LYS A 189 -1.63 -13.19 11.57
N LYS A 190 -0.75 -12.20 11.46
CA LYS A 190 -1.17 -10.79 11.53
C LYS A 190 -1.52 -10.35 10.13
N ARG A 191 -2.49 -9.47 10.00
CA ARG A 191 -2.94 -9.01 8.69
C ARG A 191 -2.65 -7.52 8.62
N LEU A 192 -1.85 -7.10 7.64
CA LEU A 192 -1.63 -5.71 7.31
C LEU A 192 -2.51 -5.35 6.13
N VAL A 193 -3.13 -4.17 6.17
CA VAL A 193 -3.80 -3.62 4.99
C VAL A 193 -2.73 -2.93 4.16
N VAL A 194 -2.45 -3.48 2.99
CA VAL A 194 -1.61 -2.86 1.96
C VAL A 194 -2.52 -2.01 1.09
N ILE A 195 -2.23 -0.71 1.01
CA ILE A 195 -2.97 0.21 0.15
C ILE A 195 -2.39 0.10 -1.26
N LYS A 196 -3.24 -0.17 -2.24
CA LYS A 196 -2.90 -0.19 -3.66
C LYS A 196 -3.31 1.15 -4.27
N PRO A 197 -2.35 2.01 -4.62
CA PRO A 197 -2.64 3.25 -5.33
C PRO A 197 -3.07 2.99 -6.77
N ARG A 198 -3.82 3.94 -7.35
CA ARG A 198 -4.05 4.01 -8.81
C ARG A 198 -2.75 4.35 -9.54
N GLU A 199 -2.72 4.07 -10.84
CA GLU A 199 -1.57 4.42 -11.67
C GLU A 199 -1.56 5.92 -11.97
N LEU A 200 -0.45 6.59 -11.64
CA LEU A 200 -0.31 8.04 -11.79
C LEU A 200 -0.35 8.49 -13.25
N ALA A 201 0.24 7.68 -14.14
CA ALA A 201 0.28 7.96 -15.57
C ALA A 201 -1.13 8.04 -16.17
N ASP A 202 -2.03 7.13 -15.75
CA ASP A 202 -3.41 7.11 -16.20
C ASP A 202 -4.19 8.35 -15.74
N MET A 203 -3.85 8.93 -14.58
CA MET A 203 -4.48 10.16 -14.07
C MET A 203 -4.00 11.42 -14.80
N MET A 204 -2.75 11.41 -15.29
CA MET A 204 -2.13 12.53 -16.00
C MET A 204 -2.36 12.48 -17.52
N ALA A 205 -2.93 11.40 -18.04
CA ALA A 205 -3.17 11.22 -19.47
C ALA A 205 -4.30 12.12 -20.00
N LYS A 206 -4.06 12.76 -21.16
CA LYS A 206 -5.04 13.63 -21.82
C LYS A 206 -6.27 12.83 -22.25
N GLY A 207 -7.46 13.28 -21.86
CA GLY A 207 -8.73 12.59 -22.14
C GLY A 207 -9.04 11.40 -21.23
N SER A 208 -8.26 11.20 -20.16
CA SER A 208 -8.53 10.16 -19.17
C SER A 208 -9.85 10.40 -18.45
N LYS A 209 -10.63 9.33 -18.23
CA LYS A 209 -11.84 9.35 -17.39
C LYS A 209 -11.51 9.27 -15.89
N CYS A 210 -10.23 9.19 -15.52
CA CYS A 210 -9.82 9.09 -14.13
C CYS A 210 -10.03 10.43 -13.42
N ARG A 211 -11.02 10.49 -12.52
CA ARG A 211 -11.30 11.68 -11.70
C ARG A 211 -10.26 11.80 -10.59
N TRP A 212 -9.86 13.03 -10.28
CA TRP A 212 -9.11 13.35 -9.06
C TRP A 212 -10.03 13.21 -7.84
N GLY A 213 -9.51 12.73 -6.71
CA GLY A 213 -10.29 12.52 -5.48
C GLY A 213 -9.74 11.39 -4.61
N ASN A 214 -10.54 10.91 -3.65
CA ASN A 214 -10.14 9.83 -2.76
C ASN A 214 -10.45 8.45 -3.35
N TRP A 215 -9.42 7.80 -3.90
CA TRP A 215 -9.52 6.50 -4.56
C TRP A 215 -8.36 5.57 -4.20
N PHE A 216 -8.62 4.65 -3.28
CA PHE A 216 -7.62 3.65 -2.92
C PHE A 216 -8.21 2.25 -2.83
N GLY A 217 -7.44 1.27 -3.32
CA GLY A 217 -7.72 -0.13 -3.12
C GLY A 217 -7.07 -0.62 -1.84
N CYS A 218 -7.74 -1.47 -1.07
CA CYS A 218 -7.15 -2.13 0.09
C CYS A 218 -6.93 -3.62 -0.20
N LEU A 219 -5.70 -4.07 -0.03
CA LEU A 219 -5.33 -5.48 -0.06
C LEU A 219 -4.94 -5.94 1.34
N ILE A 220 -5.72 -6.83 1.92
CA ILE A 220 -5.37 -7.42 3.20
C ILE A 220 -4.30 -8.49 2.99
N PHE A 221 -3.10 -8.24 3.47
CA PHE A 221 -1.98 -9.17 3.36
C PHE A 221 -1.69 -9.84 4.71
N PRO A 222 -1.78 -11.18 4.82
CA PRO A 222 -1.44 -11.90 6.04
C PRO A 222 0.08 -11.99 6.23
N PHE A 223 0.63 -11.07 7.02
CA PHE A 223 1.98 -11.16 7.57
C PHE A 223 2.08 -12.33 8.54
N SER A 224 3.07 -13.18 8.30
CA SER A 224 3.48 -14.18 9.28
C SER A 224 4.72 -13.69 9.98
N ILE A 225 4.58 -13.48 11.29
CA ILE A 225 5.70 -13.26 12.19
C ILE A 225 6.21 -14.63 12.60
N ALA A 226 7.33 -15.01 12.00
CA ALA A 226 8.07 -16.22 12.34
C ALA A 226 9.52 -15.96 11.95
N LEU A 227 10.49 -16.31 12.80
CA LEU A 227 11.86 -16.43 12.35
C LEU A 227 11.97 -17.56 11.34
N ARG A 228 12.79 -17.31 10.34
CA ARG A 228 13.14 -18.27 9.29
C ARG A 228 14.64 -18.22 9.16
N ASP A 229 15.24 -19.38 8.98
CA ASP A 229 16.70 -19.50 8.88
C ASP A 229 17.22 -18.81 7.62
N ALA A 230 16.42 -18.80 6.55
CA ALA A 230 16.75 -18.13 5.29
C ALA A 230 15.92 -16.84 5.10
N PRO A 231 16.55 -15.65 4.94
CA PRO A 231 15.83 -14.39 4.74
C PRO A 231 15.00 -14.37 3.44
N LEU A 232 15.45 -15.11 2.41
CA LEU A 232 14.72 -15.27 1.14
C LEU A 232 13.40 -16.03 1.29
N GLU A 233 13.20 -16.78 2.38
CA GLU A 233 11.98 -17.54 2.59
C GLU A 233 10.77 -16.63 2.86
N HIS A 234 11.00 -15.47 3.47
CA HIS A 234 9.98 -14.42 3.57
C HIS A 234 9.52 -13.95 2.18
N LEU A 235 10.46 -13.73 1.25
CA LEU A 235 10.15 -13.34 -0.13
C LEU A 235 9.41 -14.43 -0.90
N ARG A 236 9.84 -15.69 -0.79
CA ARG A 236 9.15 -16.84 -1.43
C ARG A 236 7.71 -16.95 -0.97
N ARG A 237 7.46 -16.73 0.33
CA ARG A 237 6.11 -16.77 0.89
C ARG A 237 5.26 -15.58 0.44
N VAL A 238 5.81 -14.37 0.43
CA VAL A 238 5.11 -13.20 -0.11
C VAL A 238 4.70 -13.47 -1.56
N LYS A 239 5.63 -13.98 -2.37
CA LYS A 239 5.36 -14.36 -3.75
C LYS A 239 4.21 -15.35 -3.87
N SER A 240 4.18 -16.42 -3.07
CA SER A 240 3.12 -17.42 -3.14
C SER A 240 1.75 -16.91 -2.70
N ILE A 241 1.71 -16.02 -1.69
CA ILE A 241 0.46 -15.37 -1.25
C ILE A 241 -0.05 -14.41 -2.33
N LEU A 242 0.82 -13.58 -2.90
CA LEU A 242 0.45 -12.63 -3.94
C LEU A 242 0.06 -13.33 -5.24
N LEU A 243 0.78 -14.37 -5.66
CA LEU A 243 0.41 -15.21 -6.81
C LEU A 243 -0.97 -15.82 -6.62
N ARG A 244 -1.27 -16.39 -5.45
CA ARG A 244 -2.61 -16.89 -5.16
C ARG A 244 -3.64 -15.77 -5.26
N LYS A 245 -3.44 -14.64 -4.60
CA LYS A 245 -4.40 -13.52 -4.71
C LYS A 245 -4.59 -13.01 -6.14
N LYS A 246 -3.56 -13.08 -6.99
CA LYS A 246 -3.60 -12.71 -8.40
C LYS A 246 -4.32 -13.75 -9.27
N ILE A 247 -4.11 -15.05 -9.03
CA ILE A 247 -4.72 -16.16 -9.77
C ILE A 247 -6.19 -16.32 -9.43
N TRP A 248 -6.54 -16.15 -8.15
CA TRP A 248 -7.91 -16.31 -7.66
C TRP A 248 -8.82 -15.13 -7.99
N GLY A 249 -8.33 -14.10 -8.71
CA GLY A 249 -9.17 -13.07 -9.30
C GLY A 249 -9.93 -12.17 -8.31
N ASN A 250 -9.47 -12.04 -7.05
CA ASN A 250 -10.34 -11.53 -5.99
C ASN A 250 -10.05 -10.16 -5.43
N ALA A 251 -11.15 -9.42 -5.40
CA ALA A 251 -11.56 -8.42 -4.42
C ALA A 251 -10.49 -7.41 -4.08
N ASN A 252 -10.15 -6.61 -5.09
CA ASN A 252 -9.85 -5.22 -4.77
C ASN A 252 -11.12 -4.64 -4.14
N ALA A 253 -11.16 -4.54 -2.81
CA ALA A 253 -12.09 -3.64 -2.17
C ALA A 253 -11.60 -2.23 -2.54
N HIS A 254 -12.14 -1.72 -3.64
CA HIS A 254 -11.96 -0.34 -4.06
C HIS A 254 -12.90 0.48 -3.19
N PHE A 255 -12.32 1.23 -2.27
CA PHE A 255 -13.07 2.17 -1.47
C PHE A 255 -13.04 3.50 -2.20
N PHE A 256 -14.21 3.93 -2.66
CA PHE A 256 -14.43 5.32 -3.04
C PHE A 256 -14.97 6.03 -1.80
N VAL A 257 -14.24 7.02 -1.32
CA VAL A 257 -14.74 7.91 -0.26
C VAL A 257 -15.06 9.23 -0.94
N GLU A 258 -16.34 9.46 -1.19
CA GLU A 258 -16.82 10.74 -1.68
C GLU A 258 -16.73 11.74 -0.52
N SER A 259 -15.82 12.72 -0.62
CA SER A 259 -15.79 13.84 0.31
C SER A 259 -16.92 14.79 -0.08
N LEU A 260 -17.92 14.92 0.82
CA LEU A 260 -18.92 15.99 0.80
C LEU A 260 -18.26 17.36 0.77
#